data_AF-A0A962RJP2-F1
#
_entry.id   AF-A0A962RJP2-F1
#
_cell.length_a   1.000
_cell.length_b   1.000
_cell.length_c   1.000
_cell.angle_alpha   90.00
_cell.angle_beta   90.00
_cell.angle_gamma   90.00
#
_symmetry.space_group_name_H-M   'P 1'
#
loop_
_entity.id
_entity.type
_entity.pdbx_description
1 polymer ?
#
loop_
_entity_poly.entity_id
_entity_poly.type
_entity_poly.pdbx_seq_one_letter_code
_entity_poly.pdbx_strand_id
1 'polypeptide(L)'
;MLARILKRPRPDTLLALSLCLVLSLSGAGRALAVDDEPLFDIDGRTYTVHELPQRLRDRLYQLEKRQFEERLALLDSMLFELHVRAEAERTGEAAASIAERLLHLEDPTEADIQAYYEEHAQSIGRPLQEAREQIGLQLRSQALLQRRQKLLADIKAEREFKLHQTPPAPAPVDIDVSEYARRGPADAPITVVEFGDYQCPRCRDAGSIISRLMEKYPGELQWYYLDFPVNRSGISTIVAYGGICAHRQDHFWSYHDLAFDEQARLDNESALELARALDLDL
;
A
#
# COMPACT_ATOMS: atom_id res chain seq x y z
N MET A 1 35.85 57.92 -29.73
CA MET A 1 35.85 59.26 -29.11
C MET A 1 35.53 59.08 -27.63
N LEU A 2 36.59 59.18 -26.80
CA LEU A 2 36.63 59.38 -25.34
C LEU A 2 35.93 58.30 -24.46
N ALA A 3 36.60 57.23 -24.02
CA ALA A 3 37.65 57.16 -22.99
C ALA A 3 37.23 57.66 -21.59
N ARG A 4 37.09 56.73 -20.64
CA ARG A 4 37.45 56.99 -19.23
C ARG A 4 37.98 55.71 -18.57
N ILE A 5 39.28 55.74 -18.35
CA ILE A 5 40.09 54.78 -17.59
C ILE A 5 40.27 55.36 -16.17
N LEU A 6 40.65 54.47 -15.23
CA LEU A 6 41.37 54.69 -13.96
C LEU A 6 40.46 54.47 -12.74
N LYS A 7 40.78 53.62 -11.75
CA LYS A 7 42.07 53.12 -11.25
C LYS A 7 41.84 51.88 -10.40
N ARG A 8 42.72 50.87 -10.49
CA ARG A 8 42.95 49.88 -9.43
C ARG A 8 43.90 50.49 -8.38
N PRO A 9 43.75 50.17 -7.09
CA PRO A 9 44.87 50.06 -6.17
C PRO A 9 45.29 48.59 -5.99
N ARG A 10 46.61 48.35 -5.94
CA ARG A 10 47.27 47.17 -5.33
C ARG A 10 47.99 47.67 -4.04
N PRO A 11 48.70 46.83 -3.27
CA PRO A 11 48.18 45.87 -2.31
C PRO A 11 48.91 46.00 -0.96
N ASP A 12 48.25 46.37 0.13
CA ASP A 12 48.91 46.38 1.44
C ASP A 12 48.19 45.44 2.41
N THR A 13 48.88 44.33 2.67
CA THR A 13 48.98 43.59 3.93
C THR A 13 47.93 43.91 5.00
N LEU A 14 47.17 42.90 5.41
CA LEU A 14 47.08 42.48 6.81
C LEU A 14 46.28 41.17 6.95
N LEU A 15 46.86 40.27 7.75
CA LEU A 15 46.32 39.05 8.33
C LEU A 15 44.78 38.99 8.44
N ALA A 16 44.17 37.87 8.02
CA ALA A 16 43.20 37.15 8.85
C ALA A 16 42.73 35.83 8.19
N LEU A 17 42.91 34.76 8.95
CA LEU A 17 42.18 33.49 8.94
C LEU A 17 42.11 32.70 7.63
N SER A 18 43.02 31.73 7.53
CA SER A 18 42.79 30.47 6.81
C SER A 18 41.58 29.76 7.41
N LEU A 19 40.39 29.99 6.83
CA LEU A 19 39.24 29.14 7.03
C LEU A 19 39.51 27.83 6.28
N CYS A 20 40.17 26.88 6.96
CA CYS A 20 40.16 25.49 6.54
C CYS A 20 38.71 25.01 6.59
N LEU A 21 38.04 25.04 5.44
CA LEU A 21 36.79 24.33 5.22
C LEU A 21 37.14 22.84 5.20
N VAL A 22 37.27 22.25 6.40
CA VAL A 22 37.17 20.80 6.57
C VAL A 22 35.73 20.46 6.25
N LEU A 23 35.47 20.12 4.98
CA LEU A 23 34.27 19.38 4.59
C LEU A 23 34.36 18.03 5.29
N SER A 24 33.87 17.99 6.52
CA SER A 24 33.43 16.76 7.14
C SER A 24 32.31 16.21 6.25
N LEU A 25 32.64 15.23 5.42
CA LEU A 25 31.69 14.32 4.81
C LEU A 25 31.05 13.47 5.92
N SER A 26 30.25 14.13 6.75
CA SER A 26 29.32 13.48 7.65
C SER A 26 28.12 13.05 6.81
N GLY A 27 28.15 11.79 6.40
CA GLY A 27 26.97 10.94 6.30
C GLY A 27 25.78 11.50 5.52
N ALA A 28 25.93 11.70 4.22
CA ALA A 28 24.83 11.42 3.32
C ALA A 28 24.95 9.93 2.96
N GLY A 29 24.41 9.07 3.83
CA GLY A 29 24.02 7.73 3.42
C GLY A 29 22.94 7.93 2.36
N ARG A 30 23.36 8.09 1.11
CA ARG A 30 22.49 7.89 -0.04
C ARG A 30 22.04 6.45 0.16
N ALA A 31 20.79 6.26 0.60
CA ALA A 31 20.17 4.96 0.48
C ALA A 31 20.40 4.58 -0.98
N LEU A 32 21.30 3.63 -1.22
CA LEU A 32 21.36 3.01 -2.52
C LEU A 32 19.91 2.58 -2.76
N ALA A 33 19.34 2.99 -3.89
CA ALA A 33 18.11 2.35 -4.31
C ALA A 33 18.39 0.84 -4.23
N VAL A 34 17.48 0.09 -3.62
CA VAL A 34 17.60 -1.39 -3.48
C VAL A 34 18.00 -2.03 -4.82
N ASP A 35 17.66 -1.36 -5.92
CA ASP A 35 17.95 -1.70 -7.31
C ASP A 35 19.46 -1.81 -7.68
N ASP A 36 20.36 -1.09 -6.99
CA ASP A 36 21.81 -1.07 -7.29
C ASP A 36 22.63 -1.97 -6.35
N GLU A 37 21.99 -2.78 -5.50
CA GLU A 37 22.71 -3.69 -4.60
C GLU A 37 23.43 -4.80 -5.40
N PRO A 38 24.77 -4.91 -5.32
CA PRO A 38 25.51 -5.95 -6.02
C PRO A 38 25.28 -7.32 -5.37
N LEU A 39 24.87 -8.30 -6.18
CA LEU A 39 24.55 -9.65 -5.72
C LEU A 39 25.73 -10.61 -5.87
N PHE A 40 26.33 -10.67 -7.06
CA PHE A 40 27.47 -11.53 -7.34
C PHE A 40 28.26 -11.05 -8.56
N ASP A 41 29.52 -11.46 -8.63
CA ASP A 41 30.39 -11.24 -9.77
C ASP A 41 30.61 -12.55 -10.53
N ILE A 42 30.55 -12.49 -11.86
CA ILE A 42 30.97 -13.60 -12.74
C ILE A 42 31.57 -13.02 -14.04
N ASP A 43 32.70 -13.60 -14.48
CA ASP A 43 33.43 -13.17 -15.69
C ASP A 43 33.78 -11.67 -15.75
N GLY A 44 34.07 -11.08 -14.59
CA GLY A 44 34.39 -9.65 -14.48
C GLY A 44 33.19 -8.70 -14.60
N ARG A 45 31.97 -9.24 -14.57
CA ARG A 45 30.71 -8.47 -14.50
C ARG A 45 30.04 -8.66 -13.14
N THR A 46 29.66 -7.55 -12.53
CA THR A 46 28.78 -7.51 -11.34
C THR A 46 27.33 -7.55 -11.78
N TYR A 47 26.52 -8.36 -11.10
CA TYR A 47 25.08 -8.45 -11.29
C TYR A 47 24.34 -7.83 -10.10
N THR A 48 23.33 -7.01 -10.37
CA THR A 48 22.51 -6.35 -9.32
C THR A 48 21.10 -6.92 -9.20
N VAL A 49 20.35 -6.47 -8.18
CA VAL A 49 18.94 -6.85 -7.96
C VAL A 49 18.05 -6.53 -9.18
N HIS A 50 18.23 -5.38 -9.82
CA HIS A 50 17.41 -4.99 -10.96
C HIS A 50 17.58 -5.92 -12.18
N GLU A 51 18.77 -6.49 -12.35
CA GLU A 51 19.09 -7.41 -13.45
C GLU A 51 18.52 -8.83 -13.26
N LEU A 52 18.01 -9.15 -12.06
CA LEU A 52 17.32 -10.42 -11.83
C LEU A 52 16.03 -10.49 -12.66
N PRO A 53 15.68 -11.66 -13.23
CA PRO A 53 14.34 -11.90 -13.78
C PRO A 53 13.24 -11.57 -12.76
N GLN A 54 12.09 -11.06 -13.22
CA GLN A 54 10.97 -10.61 -12.35
C GLN A 54 10.62 -11.64 -11.26
N ARG A 55 10.48 -12.92 -11.64
CA ARG A 55 10.17 -14.00 -10.66
C ARG A 55 11.15 -14.08 -9.49
N LEU A 56 12.43 -13.78 -9.73
CA LEU A 56 13.48 -13.85 -8.71
C LEU A 56 13.46 -12.58 -7.85
N ARG A 57 13.20 -11.40 -8.44
CA ARG A 57 12.95 -10.17 -7.69
C ARG A 57 11.75 -10.31 -6.75
N ASP A 58 10.65 -10.89 -7.23
CA ASP A 58 9.46 -11.14 -6.40
C ASP A 58 9.80 -12.04 -5.22
N ARG A 59 10.56 -13.13 -5.44
CA ARG A 59 10.97 -14.04 -4.37
C ARG A 59 11.91 -13.37 -3.36
N LEU A 60 12.82 -12.51 -3.82
CA LEU A 60 13.71 -11.74 -2.95
C LEU A 60 12.91 -10.76 -2.09
N TYR A 61 12.02 -9.98 -2.70
CA TYR A 61 11.11 -9.08 -1.99
C TYR A 61 10.27 -9.83 -0.94
N GLN A 62 9.70 -11.00 -1.27
CA GLN A 62 8.94 -11.79 -0.30
C GLN A 62 9.81 -12.31 0.87
N LEU A 63 11.09 -12.58 0.65
CA LEU A 63 12.02 -12.95 1.70
C LEU A 63 12.31 -11.76 2.62
N GLU A 64 12.65 -10.61 2.04
CA GLU A 64 12.93 -9.37 2.78
C GLU A 64 11.72 -8.88 3.55
N LYS A 65 10.53 -8.93 2.93
CA LYS A 65 9.26 -8.58 3.57
C LYS A 65 9.01 -9.43 4.80
N ARG A 66 9.14 -10.76 4.69
CA ARG A 66 8.99 -11.65 5.85
C ARG A 66 10.01 -11.36 6.93
N GLN A 67 11.27 -11.14 6.57
CA GLN A 67 12.31 -10.79 7.55
C GLN A 67 11.97 -9.49 8.28
N PHE A 68 11.52 -8.47 7.54
CA PHE A 68 11.12 -7.19 8.11
C PHE A 68 9.91 -7.33 9.04
N GLU A 69 8.87 -8.06 8.62
CA GLU A 69 7.68 -8.33 9.43
C GLU A 69 8.00 -9.08 10.74
N GLU A 70 8.81 -10.14 10.67
CA GLU A 70 9.27 -10.88 11.85
C GLU A 70 10.07 -9.96 12.79
N ARG A 71 10.91 -9.10 12.24
CA ARG A 71 11.66 -8.14 13.04
C ARG A 71 10.75 -7.10 13.70
N LEU A 72 9.72 -6.61 13.01
CA LEU A 72 8.71 -5.74 13.62
C LEU A 72 7.98 -6.43 14.76
N ALA A 73 7.62 -7.72 14.63
CA ALA A 73 6.98 -8.47 15.69
C ALA A 73 7.86 -8.61 16.95
N LEU A 74 9.17 -8.76 16.77
CA LEU A 74 10.14 -8.75 17.87
C LEU A 74 10.23 -7.37 18.54
N LEU A 75 10.27 -6.30 17.74
CA LEU A 75 10.29 -4.92 18.26
C LEU A 75 9.01 -4.59 19.03
N ASP A 76 7.87 -5.03 18.54
CA ASP A 76 6.57 -4.88 19.21
C ASP A 76 6.52 -5.65 20.54
N SER A 77 7.14 -6.83 20.58
CA SER A 77 7.27 -7.60 21.83
C SER A 77 8.16 -6.89 22.85
N MET A 78 9.30 -6.35 22.42
CA MET A 78 10.17 -5.53 23.26
C MET A 78 9.45 -4.26 23.74
N LEU A 79 8.68 -3.60 22.86
CA LEU A 79 7.95 -2.38 23.22
C LEU A 79 6.92 -2.65 24.33
N PHE A 80 6.19 -3.77 24.23
CA PHE A 80 5.28 -4.21 25.26
C PHE A 80 6.01 -4.48 26.59
N GLU A 81 7.14 -5.20 26.56
CA GLU A 81 7.93 -5.47 27.76
C GLU A 81 8.47 -4.19 28.42
N LEU A 82 8.98 -3.24 27.63
CA LEU A 82 9.44 -1.94 28.12
C LEU A 82 8.32 -1.14 28.76
N HIS A 83 7.11 -1.21 28.19
CA HIS A 83 5.94 -0.56 28.76
C HIS A 83 5.54 -1.19 30.10
N VAL A 84 5.44 -2.53 30.17
CA VAL A 84 5.14 -3.27 31.40
C VAL A 84 6.17 -2.98 32.49
N ARG A 85 7.47 -2.98 32.14
CA ARG A 85 8.56 -2.68 33.09
C ARG A 85 8.45 -1.26 33.62
N ALA A 86 8.23 -0.28 32.75
CA ALA A 86 8.08 1.12 33.17
C ALA A 86 6.87 1.31 34.10
N GLU A 87 5.77 0.60 33.87
CA GLU A 87 4.62 0.66 34.78
C GLU A 87 4.91 -0.03 36.11
N ALA A 88 5.60 -1.18 36.10
CA ALA A 88 6.02 -1.89 37.31
C ALA A 88 6.94 -1.02 38.19
N GLU A 89 7.90 -0.33 37.59
CA GLU A 89 8.78 0.62 38.29
C GLU A 89 7.99 1.80 38.88
N ARG A 90 6.93 2.26 38.19
CA ARG A 90 6.10 3.38 38.62
C ARG A 90 5.14 3.01 39.76
N THR A 91 4.54 1.82 39.73
CA THR A 91 3.50 1.41 40.69
C THR A 91 4.01 0.49 41.79
N GLY A 92 5.15 -0.17 41.60
CA GLY A 92 5.65 -1.22 42.47
C GLY A 92 4.93 -2.57 42.32
N GLU A 93 4.00 -2.71 41.36
CA GLU A 93 3.32 -3.96 41.07
C GLU A 93 4.23 -4.96 40.35
N ALA A 94 3.94 -6.26 40.47
CA ALA A 94 4.65 -7.29 39.71
C ALA A 94 4.35 -7.17 38.21
N ALA A 95 5.39 -7.23 37.37
CA ALA A 95 5.27 -7.14 35.92
C ALA A 95 4.24 -8.12 35.30
N ALA A 96 4.15 -9.34 35.84
CA ALA A 96 3.17 -10.33 35.38
C ALA A 96 1.72 -9.88 35.59
N SER A 97 1.42 -9.23 36.73
CA SER A 97 0.07 -8.73 37.03
C SER A 97 -0.31 -7.55 36.13
N ILE A 98 0.66 -6.67 35.84
CA ILE A 98 0.46 -5.58 34.87
C ILE A 98 0.20 -6.15 33.46
N ALA A 99 1.02 -7.11 33.01
CA ALA A 99 0.85 -7.73 31.70
C ALA A 99 -0.52 -8.41 31.55
N GLU A 100 -0.96 -9.14 32.59
CA GLU A 100 -2.28 -9.77 32.65
C GLU A 100 -3.39 -8.72 32.58
N ARG A 101 -3.31 -7.65 33.36
CA ARG A 101 -4.29 -6.55 33.36
C ARG A 101 -4.38 -5.85 32.01
N LEU A 102 -3.25 -5.59 31.35
CA LEU A 102 -3.21 -4.90 30.04
C LEU A 102 -3.88 -5.72 28.93
N LEU A 103 -3.71 -7.04 28.98
CA LEU A 103 -4.22 -8.00 27.99
C LEU A 103 -5.49 -8.72 28.44
N HIS A 104 -6.09 -8.31 29.56
CA HIS A 104 -7.32 -8.89 30.05
C HIS A 104 -8.46 -8.68 29.06
N LEU A 105 -9.29 -9.71 28.90
CA LEU A 105 -10.46 -9.74 28.05
C LEU A 105 -11.59 -10.46 28.76
N GLU A 106 -12.81 -9.99 28.51
CA GLU A 106 -14.01 -10.75 28.78
C GLU A 106 -14.12 -11.90 27.78
N ASP A 107 -14.66 -13.04 28.22
CA ASP A 107 -14.92 -14.15 27.33
C ASP A 107 -16.08 -13.82 26.37
N PRO A 108 -16.04 -14.28 25.10
CA PRO A 108 -17.12 -14.06 24.15
C PRO A 108 -18.46 -14.53 24.71
N THR A 109 -19.49 -13.69 24.56
CA THR A 109 -20.83 -14.03 25.02
C THR A 109 -21.49 -15.02 24.07
N GLU A 110 -22.57 -15.63 24.53
CA GLU A 110 -23.43 -16.47 23.69
C GLU A 110 -23.98 -15.73 22.47
N ALA A 111 -24.26 -14.44 22.63
CA ALA A 111 -24.72 -13.61 21.52
C ALA A 111 -23.61 -13.41 20.47
N ASP A 112 -22.37 -13.23 20.90
CA ASP A 112 -21.23 -13.09 19.98
C ASP A 112 -20.98 -14.37 19.18
N ILE A 113 -21.05 -15.53 19.85
CA ILE A 113 -20.90 -16.84 19.21
C ILE A 113 -22.03 -17.08 18.20
N GLN A 114 -23.27 -16.78 18.59
CA GLN A 114 -24.44 -16.92 17.72
C GLN A 114 -24.32 -16.03 16.48
N ALA A 115 -23.99 -14.75 16.66
CA ALA A 115 -23.84 -13.79 15.55
C ALA A 115 -22.74 -14.23 14.57
N TYR A 116 -21.59 -14.65 15.10
CA TYR A 116 -20.50 -15.17 14.27
C TYR A 116 -20.94 -16.40 13.47
N TYR A 117 -21.66 -17.33 14.11
CA TYR A 117 -22.18 -18.52 13.44
C TYR A 117 -23.15 -18.17 12.32
N GLU A 118 -24.09 -17.25 12.54
CA GLU A 118 -25.08 -16.85 11.53
C GLU A 118 -24.43 -16.25 10.29
N GLU A 119 -23.41 -15.42 10.46
CA GLU A 119 -22.65 -14.81 9.36
C GLU A 119 -21.83 -15.86 8.57
N HIS A 120 -21.33 -16.89 9.26
CA HIS A 120 -20.38 -17.85 8.69
C HIS A 120 -20.95 -19.28 8.52
N ALA A 121 -22.26 -19.48 8.71
CA ALA A 121 -22.88 -20.80 8.81
C ALA A 121 -22.57 -21.71 7.61
N GLN A 122 -22.61 -21.13 6.40
CA GLN A 122 -22.30 -21.84 5.16
C GLN A 122 -20.85 -22.35 5.12
N SER A 123 -19.90 -21.56 5.63
CA SER A 123 -18.48 -21.94 5.69
C SER A 123 -18.17 -22.90 6.84
N ILE A 124 -18.90 -22.80 7.96
CA ILE A 124 -18.70 -23.64 9.14
C ILE A 124 -19.17 -25.07 8.89
N GLY A 125 -20.28 -25.25 8.16
CA GLY A 125 -20.73 -26.54 7.62
C GLY A 125 -21.14 -27.58 8.66
N ARG A 126 -21.32 -27.20 9.93
CA ARG A 126 -21.75 -28.08 11.03
C ARG A 126 -22.67 -27.32 11.99
N PRO A 127 -23.52 -28.00 12.78
CA PRO A 127 -24.42 -27.34 13.72
C PRO A 127 -23.69 -26.46 14.74
N LEU A 128 -24.32 -25.34 15.15
CA LEU A 128 -23.76 -24.42 16.15
C LEU A 128 -23.31 -25.16 17.42
N GLN A 129 -24.09 -26.12 17.91
CA GLN A 129 -23.76 -26.86 19.12
C GLN A 129 -22.39 -27.54 19.05
N GLU A 130 -21.99 -28.01 17.87
CA GLU A 130 -20.69 -28.65 17.62
C GLU A 130 -19.58 -27.62 17.35
N ALA A 131 -19.92 -26.46 16.78
CA ALA A 131 -18.94 -25.41 16.45
C ALA A 131 -18.70 -24.41 17.59
N ARG A 132 -19.59 -24.35 18.58
CA ARG A 132 -19.63 -23.33 19.64
C ARG A 132 -18.30 -23.09 20.34
N GLU A 133 -17.65 -24.16 20.81
CA GLU A 133 -16.37 -24.05 21.52
C GLU A 133 -15.26 -23.50 20.58
N GLN A 134 -15.19 -24.02 19.36
CA GLN A 134 -14.23 -23.56 18.36
C GLN A 134 -14.44 -22.07 18.02
N ILE A 135 -15.70 -21.63 17.87
CA ILE A 135 -16.05 -20.23 17.62
C ILE A 135 -15.64 -19.36 18.81
N GLY A 136 -15.96 -19.78 20.04
CA GLY A 136 -15.57 -19.05 21.25
C GLY A 136 -14.05 -18.86 21.35
N LEU A 137 -13.26 -19.93 21.12
CA LEU A 137 -11.80 -19.84 21.10
C LEU A 137 -11.29 -18.92 19.99
N GLN A 138 -11.92 -18.94 18.81
CA GLN A 138 -11.55 -18.08 17.69
C GLN A 138 -11.84 -16.62 17.98
N LEU A 139 -13.03 -16.29 18.49
CA LEU A 139 -13.40 -14.93 18.88
C LEU A 139 -12.47 -14.39 19.97
N ARG A 140 -12.15 -15.21 20.98
CA ARG A 140 -11.19 -14.84 22.03
C ARG A 140 -9.79 -14.58 21.46
N SER A 141 -9.32 -15.42 20.55
CA SER A 141 -8.02 -15.24 19.87
C SER A 141 -7.98 -13.94 19.05
N GLN A 142 -9.04 -13.65 18.30
CA GLN A 142 -9.18 -12.40 17.53
C GLN A 142 -9.21 -11.18 18.44
N ALA A 143 -10.00 -11.22 19.52
CA ALA A 143 -10.09 -10.13 20.48
C ALA A 143 -8.74 -9.85 21.15
N LEU A 144 -7.96 -10.89 21.47
CA LEU A 144 -6.62 -10.73 22.06
C LEU A 144 -5.64 -10.08 21.09
N LEU A 145 -5.66 -10.50 19.82
CA LEU A 145 -4.84 -9.87 18.78
C LEU A 145 -5.20 -8.39 18.61
N GLN A 146 -6.50 -8.07 18.52
CA GLN A 146 -6.97 -6.68 18.39
C GLN A 146 -6.60 -5.83 19.61
N ARG A 147 -6.78 -6.36 20.82
CA ARG A 147 -6.42 -5.67 22.07
C ARG A 147 -4.93 -5.37 22.12
N ARG A 148 -4.09 -6.36 21.78
CA ARG A 148 -2.62 -6.18 21.73
C ARG A 148 -2.22 -5.17 20.66
N GLN A 149 -2.79 -5.23 19.47
CA GLN A 149 -2.52 -4.28 18.39
C GLN A 149 -2.90 -2.86 18.79
N LYS A 150 -4.08 -2.66 19.38
CA LYS A 150 -4.52 -1.36 19.88
C LYS A 150 -3.59 -0.83 20.95
N LEU A 151 -3.26 -1.64 21.96
CA LEU A 151 -2.34 -1.26 23.02
C LEU A 151 -0.98 -0.82 22.46
N LEU A 152 -0.40 -1.59 21.53
CA LEU A 152 0.87 -1.21 20.90
C LEU A 152 0.76 0.06 20.07
N ALA A 153 -0.36 0.26 19.35
CA ALA A 153 -0.60 1.51 18.61
C ALA A 153 -0.67 2.71 19.55
N ASP A 154 -1.38 2.59 20.68
CA ASP A 154 -1.49 3.62 21.71
C ASP A 154 -0.09 3.91 22.32
N ILE A 155 0.67 2.87 22.69
CA ILE A 155 2.05 3.03 23.19
C ILE A 155 2.94 3.76 22.16
N LYS A 156 2.86 3.38 20.88
CA LYS A 156 3.66 3.99 19.81
C LYS A 156 3.32 5.47 19.62
N ALA A 157 2.03 5.82 19.70
CA ALA A 157 1.54 7.19 19.58
C ALA A 157 1.96 8.05 20.77
N GLU A 158 1.90 7.53 21.99
CA GLU A 158 2.23 8.25 23.23
C GLU A 158 3.74 8.43 23.45
N ARG A 159 4.56 7.50 22.93
CA ARG A 159 6.00 7.44 23.23
C ARG A 159 6.91 7.81 22.07
N GLU A 160 6.41 8.57 21.11
CA GLU A 160 7.15 9.02 19.92
C GLU A 160 7.94 7.88 19.25
N PHE A 161 7.31 6.71 19.08
CA PHE A 161 8.00 5.56 18.50
C PHE A 161 8.55 5.89 17.10
N LYS A 162 9.86 5.70 16.93
CA LYS A 162 10.55 5.89 15.65
C LYS A 162 11.15 4.58 15.18
N LEU A 163 10.66 4.08 14.06
CA LEU A 163 11.26 2.94 13.39
C LEU A 163 12.42 3.44 12.52
N HIS A 164 13.63 2.95 12.79
CA HIS A 164 14.83 3.30 12.02
C HIS A 164 15.06 2.40 10.80
N GLN A 165 14.13 1.51 10.50
CA GLN A 165 14.21 0.58 9.38
C GLN A 165 13.16 0.93 8.36
N THR A 166 13.58 0.95 7.10
CA THR A 166 12.68 1.17 5.98
C THR A 166 12.01 -0.16 5.63
N PRO A 167 10.69 -0.19 5.41
CA PRO A 167 10.04 -1.35 4.82
C PRO A 167 10.67 -1.69 3.47
N PRO A 168 10.84 -2.97 3.12
CA PRO A 168 11.25 -3.33 1.78
C PRO A 168 10.20 -2.85 0.78
N ALA A 169 10.65 -2.26 -0.32
CA ALA A 169 9.78 -1.85 -1.41
C ALA A 169 9.76 -2.95 -2.48
N PRO A 170 8.60 -3.27 -3.07
CA PRO A 170 8.57 -4.12 -4.26
C PRO A 170 9.31 -3.41 -5.40
N ALA A 171 9.96 -4.19 -6.26
CA ALA A 171 10.58 -3.66 -7.47
C ALA A 171 9.52 -2.97 -8.35
N PRO A 172 9.83 -1.83 -8.99
CA PRO A 172 8.94 -1.22 -9.96
C PRO A 172 8.58 -2.22 -11.06
N VAL A 173 7.31 -2.23 -11.44
CA VAL A 173 6.83 -2.95 -12.61
C VAL A 173 6.65 -1.93 -13.71
N ASP A 174 7.33 -2.16 -14.83
CA ASP A 174 7.11 -1.37 -16.04
C ASP A 174 5.84 -1.90 -16.74
N ILE A 175 4.82 -1.05 -16.81
CA ILE A 175 3.54 -1.35 -17.44
C ILE A 175 3.34 -0.31 -18.53
N ASP A 176 3.27 -0.78 -19.79
CA ASP A 176 2.90 0.09 -20.90
C ASP A 176 1.42 0.44 -20.80
N VAL A 177 1.16 1.70 -20.46
CA VAL A 177 -0.19 2.26 -20.31
C VAL A 177 -0.59 3.17 -21.46
N SER A 178 0.22 3.25 -22.53
CA SER A 178 0.06 4.24 -23.61
C SER A 178 -1.27 4.11 -24.38
N GLU A 179 -1.79 2.90 -24.49
CA GLU A 179 -3.03 2.57 -25.21
C GLU A 179 -4.27 2.53 -24.29
N TYR A 180 -4.12 2.83 -23.00
CA TYR A 180 -5.19 2.70 -22.00
C TYR A 180 -5.73 4.07 -21.58
N ALA A 181 -7.01 4.09 -21.21
CA ALA A 181 -7.69 5.31 -20.81
C ALA A 181 -7.13 5.85 -19.48
N ARG A 182 -6.77 7.14 -19.48
CA ARG A 182 -6.30 7.87 -18.30
C ARG A 182 -7.41 8.75 -17.73
N ARG A 183 -7.60 8.74 -16.41
CA ARG A 183 -8.32 9.77 -15.65
C ARG A 183 -7.33 10.60 -14.85
N GLY A 184 -7.49 11.92 -14.85
CA GLY A 184 -6.59 12.83 -14.13
C GLY A 184 -5.44 13.38 -14.98
N PRO A 185 -4.59 14.25 -14.40
CA PRO A 185 -3.51 14.95 -15.12
C PRO A 185 -2.42 13.98 -15.60
N ALA A 186 -1.87 14.23 -16.78
CA ALA A 186 -0.81 13.39 -17.35
C ALA A 186 0.52 13.46 -16.56
N ASP A 187 0.74 14.57 -15.84
CA ASP A 187 1.93 14.87 -15.05
C ASP A 187 1.75 14.58 -13.55
N ALA A 188 0.67 13.89 -13.17
CA ALA A 188 0.43 13.50 -11.79
C ALA A 188 1.58 12.60 -11.27
N PRO A 189 2.15 12.90 -10.08
CA PRO A 189 3.30 12.18 -9.53
C PRO A 189 3.00 10.72 -9.14
N ILE A 190 1.71 10.37 -8.97
CA ILE A 190 1.28 9.02 -8.60
C ILE A 190 0.45 8.43 -9.74
N THR A 191 0.92 7.31 -10.29
CA THR A 191 0.19 6.51 -11.27
C THR A 191 -0.46 5.31 -10.60
N VAL A 192 -1.78 5.18 -10.76
CA VAL A 192 -2.55 4.02 -10.35
C VAL A 192 -2.94 3.25 -11.60
N VAL A 193 -2.49 2.00 -11.71
CA VAL A 193 -2.90 1.08 -12.78
C VAL A 193 -3.81 0.03 -12.17
N GLU A 194 -5.08 0.04 -12.57
CA GLU A 194 -6.08 -0.93 -12.12
C GLU A 194 -6.35 -1.96 -13.21
N PHE A 195 -6.16 -3.23 -12.90
CA PHE A 195 -6.66 -4.34 -13.71
C PHE A 195 -8.04 -4.74 -13.18
N GLY A 196 -9.07 -4.55 -13.99
CA GLY A 196 -10.45 -4.65 -13.53
C GLY A 196 -11.32 -5.59 -14.36
N ASP A 197 -12.37 -6.10 -13.71
CA ASP A 197 -13.41 -6.92 -14.33
C ASP A 197 -14.77 -6.30 -13.97
N TYR A 198 -15.57 -5.94 -14.98
CA TYR A 198 -16.84 -5.25 -14.81
C TYR A 198 -17.86 -6.00 -13.95
N GLN A 199 -17.77 -7.32 -13.82
CA GLN A 199 -18.63 -8.12 -12.95
C GLN A 199 -18.05 -8.38 -11.56
N CYS A 200 -16.82 -7.93 -11.27
CA CYS A 200 -16.18 -8.13 -9.98
C CYS A 200 -16.66 -7.07 -8.96
N PRO A 201 -17.32 -7.45 -7.86
CA PRO A 201 -17.75 -6.50 -6.83
C PRO A 201 -16.57 -5.77 -6.18
N ARG A 202 -15.40 -6.43 -6.08
CA ARG A 202 -14.19 -5.84 -5.50
C ARG A 202 -13.53 -4.82 -6.43
N CYS A 203 -13.64 -4.97 -7.74
CA CYS A 203 -13.20 -3.94 -8.70
C CYS A 203 -14.07 -2.68 -8.57
N ARG A 204 -15.38 -2.83 -8.40
CA ARG A 204 -16.27 -1.68 -8.11
C ARG A 204 -15.86 -0.96 -6.83
N ASP A 205 -15.59 -1.72 -5.75
CA ASP A 205 -15.14 -1.14 -4.48
C ASP A 205 -13.78 -0.43 -4.64
N ALA A 206 -12.85 -0.99 -5.42
CA ALA A 206 -11.55 -0.41 -5.72
C ALA A 206 -11.68 0.91 -6.49
N GLY A 207 -12.45 0.94 -7.59
CA GLY A 207 -12.71 2.17 -8.34
C GLY A 207 -13.34 3.27 -7.48
N SER A 208 -14.23 2.91 -6.54
CA SER A 208 -14.82 3.84 -5.57
C SER A 208 -13.78 4.41 -4.60
N ILE A 209 -12.83 3.59 -4.14
CA ILE A 209 -11.72 4.02 -3.29
C ILE A 209 -10.79 4.96 -4.07
N ILE A 210 -10.41 4.59 -5.29
CA ILE A 210 -9.53 5.40 -6.14
C ILE A 210 -10.17 6.75 -6.44
N SER A 211 -11.46 6.79 -6.77
CA SER A 211 -12.21 8.03 -6.99
C SER A 211 -12.16 8.96 -5.78
N ARG A 212 -12.43 8.43 -4.56
CA ARG A 212 -12.29 9.20 -3.32
C ARG A 212 -10.86 9.70 -3.06
N LEU A 213 -9.85 8.94 -3.45
CA LEU A 213 -8.44 9.37 -3.35
C LEU A 213 -8.15 10.51 -4.31
N MET A 214 -8.63 10.45 -5.56
CA MET A 214 -8.48 11.53 -6.54
C MET A 214 -9.18 12.82 -6.08
N GLU A 215 -10.34 12.72 -5.43
CA GLU A 215 -11.03 13.87 -4.81
C GLU A 215 -10.24 14.46 -3.64
N LYS A 216 -9.65 13.59 -2.80
CA LYS A 216 -8.89 14.01 -1.61
C LYS A 216 -7.55 14.65 -1.97
N TYR A 217 -6.91 14.20 -3.05
CA TYR A 217 -5.59 14.64 -3.51
C TYR A 217 -5.68 15.17 -4.95
N PRO A 218 -6.32 16.32 -5.17
CA PRO A 218 -6.58 16.84 -6.50
C PRO A 218 -5.28 17.12 -7.24
N GLY A 219 -5.12 16.49 -8.40
CA GLY A 219 -3.97 16.64 -9.28
C GLY A 219 -2.76 15.77 -8.92
N GLU A 220 -2.82 15.00 -7.84
CA GLU A 220 -1.71 14.13 -7.43
C GLU A 220 -1.75 12.73 -8.06
N LEU A 221 -2.93 12.30 -8.56
CA LEU A 221 -3.15 10.97 -9.11
C LEU A 221 -3.54 11.01 -10.59
N GLN A 222 -2.98 10.06 -11.34
CA GLN A 222 -3.50 9.60 -12.63
C GLN A 222 -3.89 8.14 -12.54
N TRP A 223 -5.07 7.82 -13.04
CA TRP A 223 -5.64 6.48 -12.98
C TRP A 223 -5.79 5.90 -14.38
N TYR A 224 -5.20 4.73 -14.60
CA TYR A 224 -5.37 3.92 -15.79
C TYR A 224 -6.18 2.68 -15.44
N TYR A 225 -7.19 2.39 -16.26
CA TYR A 225 -7.98 1.17 -16.16
C TYR A 225 -7.63 0.23 -17.31
N LEU A 226 -7.27 -1.01 -16.96
CA LEU A 226 -6.89 -2.08 -17.87
C LEU A 226 -7.93 -3.19 -17.74
N ASP A 227 -8.67 -3.44 -18.82
CA ASP A 227 -9.63 -4.53 -18.87
C ASP A 227 -8.93 -5.89 -18.66
N PHE A 228 -9.34 -6.58 -17.60
CA PHE A 228 -8.83 -7.90 -17.22
C PHE A 228 -9.99 -8.85 -16.86
N PRO A 229 -10.84 -9.20 -17.84
CA PRO A 229 -12.01 -10.04 -17.61
C PRO A 229 -11.58 -11.48 -17.31
N VAL A 230 -11.63 -11.86 -16.04
CA VAL A 230 -11.31 -13.21 -15.54
C VAL A 230 -12.55 -14.03 -15.23
N ASN A 231 -13.72 -13.39 -15.20
CA ASN A 231 -14.99 -14.07 -15.01
C ASN A 231 -15.33 -15.00 -16.19
N ARG A 232 -15.83 -16.20 -15.86
CA ARG A 232 -16.19 -17.25 -16.84
C ARG A 232 -17.50 -16.98 -17.59
N SER A 233 -18.30 -15.99 -17.16
CA SER A 233 -19.57 -15.64 -17.80
C SER A 233 -19.40 -15.16 -19.25
N GLY A 234 -18.24 -14.57 -19.58
CA GLY A 234 -17.99 -13.89 -20.85
C GLY A 234 -18.57 -12.47 -20.94
N ILE A 235 -19.45 -12.07 -20.02
CA ILE A 235 -20.12 -10.75 -20.03
C ILE A 235 -19.11 -9.62 -19.88
N SER A 236 -18.19 -9.71 -18.91
CA SER A 236 -17.15 -8.69 -18.72
C SER A 236 -16.28 -8.49 -19.96
N THR A 237 -16.03 -9.56 -20.72
CA THR A 237 -15.29 -9.48 -21.99
C THR A 237 -16.07 -8.69 -23.04
N ILE A 238 -17.38 -8.92 -23.15
CA ILE A 238 -18.27 -8.17 -24.06
C ILE A 238 -18.29 -6.69 -23.67
N VAL A 239 -18.47 -6.40 -22.38
CA VAL A 239 -18.49 -5.02 -21.87
C VAL A 239 -17.14 -4.34 -22.08
N ALA A 240 -16.01 -5.03 -21.86
CA ALA A 240 -14.67 -4.51 -22.16
C ALA A 240 -14.47 -4.15 -23.63
N TYR A 241 -14.97 -4.97 -24.57
CA TYR A 241 -14.93 -4.60 -25.98
C TYR A 241 -15.71 -3.30 -26.27
N GLY A 242 -16.88 -3.13 -25.66
CA GLY A 242 -17.61 -1.87 -25.74
C GLY A 242 -16.83 -0.69 -25.13
N GLY A 243 -16.11 -0.91 -24.03
CA GLY A 243 -15.21 0.07 -23.42
C GLY A 243 -14.09 0.50 -24.36
N ILE A 244 -13.44 -0.45 -25.04
CA ILE A 244 -12.42 -0.15 -26.06
C ILE A 244 -13.00 0.69 -27.21
N CYS A 245 -14.21 0.37 -27.68
CA CYS A 245 -14.90 1.18 -28.69
C CYS A 245 -15.22 2.59 -28.19
N ALA A 246 -15.71 2.71 -26.95
CA ALA A 246 -15.96 4.00 -26.31
C ALA A 246 -14.67 4.81 -26.12
N HIS A 247 -13.53 4.16 -25.87
CA HIS A 247 -12.24 4.83 -25.77
C HIS A 247 -11.83 5.52 -27.07
N ARG A 248 -12.06 4.89 -28.22
CA ARG A 248 -11.81 5.49 -29.55
C ARG A 248 -12.69 6.70 -29.85
N GLN A 249 -13.74 6.88 -29.07
CA GLN A 249 -14.68 8.00 -29.17
C GLN A 249 -14.52 9.00 -28.00
N ASP A 250 -13.41 8.93 -27.24
CA ASP A 250 -13.13 9.77 -26.07
C ASP A 250 -14.15 9.63 -24.90
N HIS A 251 -14.94 8.54 -24.89
CA HIS A 251 -16.02 8.29 -23.94
C HIS A 251 -15.76 7.09 -23.00
N PHE A 252 -14.52 6.61 -22.91
CA PHE A 252 -14.17 5.44 -22.07
C PHE A 252 -14.68 5.58 -20.63
N TRP A 253 -14.38 6.68 -19.94
CA TRP A 253 -14.73 6.83 -18.51
C TRP A 253 -16.23 6.90 -18.29
N SER A 254 -16.98 7.54 -19.19
CA SER A 254 -18.44 7.56 -19.11
C SER A 254 -19.02 6.16 -19.28
N TYR A 255 -18.49 5.37 -20.22
CA TYR A 255 -18.88 3.97 -20.42
C TYR A 255 -18.49 3.09 -19.24
N HIS A 256 -17.25 3.22 -18.77
CA HIS A 256 -16.71 2.50 -17.62
C HIS A 256 -17.55 2.74 -16.36
N ASP A 257 -17.82 4.00 -16.04
CA ASP A 257 -18.56 4.36 -14.83
C ASP A 257 -20.00 3.83 -14.90
N LEU A 258 -20.67 3.99 -16.05
CA LEU A 258 -22.02 3.46 -16.24
C LEU A 258 -22.07 1.93 -16.14
N ALA A 259 -21.09 1.23 -16.71
CA ALA A 259 -20.99 -0.22 -16.60
C ALA A 259 -20.87 -0.68 -15.14
N PHE A 260 -20.11 0.03 -14.31
CA PHE A 260 -19.99 -0.28 -12.88
C PHE A 260 -21.22 0.12 -12.07
N ASP A 261 -21.90 1.21 -12.42
CA ASP A 261 -23.18 1.60 -11.82
C ASP A 261 -24.27 0.56 -12.09
N GLU A 262 -24.24 -0.06 -13.27
CA GLU A 262 -25.16 -1.12 -13.69
C GLU A 262 -24.64 -2.54 -13.46
N GLN A 263 -23.54 -2.71 -12.71
CA GLN A 263 -22.82 -3.99 -12.56
C GLN A 263 -23.74 -5.20 -12.27
N ALA A 264 -24.76 -5.02 -11.44
CA ALA A 264 -25.67 -6.10 -11.04
C ALA A 264 -26.63 -6.56 -12.17
N ARG A 265 -26.77 -5.77 -13.24
CA ARG A 265 -27.64 -6.00 -14.38
C ARG A 265 -26.91 -6.37 -15.66
N LEU A 266 -25.57 -6.37 -15.64
CA LEU A 266 -24.77 -6.66 -16.82
C LEU A 266 -25.07 -8.06 -17.38
N ASP A 267 -25.34 -8.11 -18.68
CA ASP A 267 -25.59 -9.29 -19.48
C ASP A 267 -24.92 -9.19 -20.86
N ASN A 268 -25.29 -10.08 -21.79
CA ASN A 268 -24.67 -10.14 -23.11
C ASN A 268 -25.03 -8.96 -24.03
N GLU A 269 -26.12 -8.24 -23.77
CA GLU A 269 -26.55 -7.09 -24.57
C GLU A 269 -26.00 -5.76 -24.00
N SER A 270 -25.55 -5.78 -22.75
CA SER A 270 -25.14 -4.56 -22.03
C SER A 270 -24.12 -3.70 -22.76
N ALA A 271 -23.19 -4.26 -23.54
CA ALA A 271 -22.24 -3.41 -24.27
C ALA A 271 -22.93 -2.45 -25.26
N LEU A 272 -23.93 -2.93 -25.99
CA LEU A 272 -24.71 -2.11 -26.92
C LEU A 272 -25.69 -1.20 -26.17
N GLU A 273 -26.27 -1.66 -25.06
CA GLU A 273 -27.18 -0.85 -24.24
C GLU A 273 -26.46 0.34 -23.60
N LEU A 274 -25.30 0.11 -23.01
CA LEU A 274 -24.42 1.15 -22.45
C LEU A 274 -24.00 2.15 -23.52
N ALA A 275 -23.59 1.66 -24.70
CA ALA A 275 -23.20 2.51 -25.82
C ALA A 275 -24.37 3.40 -26.31
N ARG A 276 -25.58 2.84 -26.44
CA ARG A 276 -26.79 3.61 -26.79
C ARG A 276 -27.15 4.64 -25.71
N ALA A 277 -27.03 4.27 -24.43
CA ALA A 277 -27.32 5.17 -23.33
C ALA A 277 -26.40 6.40 -23.32
N LEU A 278 -25.19 6.25 -23.88
CA LEU A 278 -24.19 7.30 -24.00
C LEU A 278 -24.12 7.95 -25.39
N ASP A 279 -25.07 7.62 -26.28
CA ASP A 279 -25.12 8.15 -27.66
C ASP A 279 -23.83 7.93 -28.46
N LEU A 280 -23.19 6.77 -28.27
CA LEU A 280 -21.98 6.39 -29.01
C LEU A 280 -22.31 5.89 -30.43
N ASP A 281 -21.36 6.04 -31.35
CA ASP A 281 -21.41 5.47 -32.69
C ASP A 281 -21.29 3.93 -32.61
N LEU A 282 -22.20 3.22 -33.31
CA LEU A 282 -22.41 1.76 -33.22
C LEU A 282 -21.92 1.00 -34.46
#